data_AF-A0A1H7SQK5-F1
#
_entry.id   AF-A0A1H7SQK5-F1
#
_cell.length_a   1.000
_cell.length_b   1.000
_cell.length_c   1.000
_cell.angle_alpha   90.00
_cell.angle_beta   90.00
_cell.angle_gamma   90.00
#
_symmetry.space_group_name_H-M   'P 1'
#
loop_
_entity.id
_entity.type
_entity.pdbx_description
1 polymer ?
#
loop_
_entity_poly.entity_id
_entity_poly.type
_entity_poly.pdbx_seq_one_letter_code
_entity_poly.pdbx_strand_id
1 'polypeptide(L)' 'MYFFRKKDPNRPDSFNLRVMHAINATAIILFLLAILYKIISLFFFA' A
#
# COMPACT_ATOMS: atom_id res chain seq x y z
N MET A 1 22.42 -5.93 -4.03
CA MET A 1 22.50 -4.53 -4.51
C MET A 1 21.64 -4.33 -5.76
N TYR A 2 20.30 -4.45 -5.67
CA TYR A 2 19.40 -4.19 -6.81
C TYR A 2 18.94 -2.72 -6.89
N PHE A 3 19.24 -1.94 -5.84
CA PHE A 3 18.78 -0.55 -5.64
C PHE A 3 19.57 0.48 -6.46
N PHE A 4 20.78 0.17 -6.95
CA PHE A 4 21.62 1.09 -7.74
C PHE A 4 21.61 0.82 -9.25
N ARG A 5 20.68 -0.02 -9.74
CA ARG A 5 20.57 -0.30 -11.17
C ARG A 5 19.80 0.84 -11.85
N LYS A 6 20.39 1.44 -12.90
CA LYS A 6 19.69 2.43 -13.76
C LYS A 6 18.31 1.87 -14.15
N LYS A 7 17.29 2.73 -14.15
CA LYS A 7 15.94 2.38 -14.59
C LYS A 7 16.04 1.87 -16.02
N ASP A 8 15.72 0.62 -16.23
CA ASP A 8 15.74 0.01 -17.56
C ASP A 8 14.66 0.69 -18.41
N PRO A 9 15.03 1.37 -19.51
CA PRO A 9 14.10 2.12 -20.35
C PRO A 9 13.10 1.23 -21.08
N ASN A 10 13.38 -0.08 -21.20
CA ASN A 10 12.49 -1.05 -21.85
C ASN A 10 11.47 -1.68 -20.89
N ARG A 11 11.45 -1.28 -19.62
CA ARG A 11 10.47 -1.79 -18.67
C ARG A 11 9.07 -1.33 -19.08
N PRO A 12 8.08 -2.23 -19.17
CA PRO A 12 6.72 -1.84 -19.51
C PRO A 12 6.15 -0.95 -18.41
N ASP A 13 5.93 0.33 -18.72
CA ASP A 13 5.08 1.20 -17.91
C ASP A 13 3.63 0.84 -18.21
N SER A 14 3.16 -0.24 -17.59
CA SER A 14 1.78 -0.68 -17.78
C SER A 14 0.87 0.01 -16.76
N PHE A 15 -0.18 0.64 -17.27
CA PHE A 15 -1.22 1.24 -16.44
C PHE A 15 -1.80 0.21 -15.45
N ASN A 16 -1.96 -1.05 -15.87
CA ASN A 16 -2.45 -2.14 -15.03
C ASN A 16 -1.55 -2.41 -13.81
N LEU A 17 -0.22 -2.40 -13.97
CA LEU A 17 0.69 -2.63 -12.83
C LEU A 17 0.65 -1.47 -11.83
N ARG A 18 0.47 -0.23 -12.31
CA ARG A 18 0.30 0.95 -11.45
C ARG A 18 -1.00 0.86 -10.65
N VAL A 19 -2.10 0.49 -11.31
CA VAL A 19 -3.40 0.29 -10.67
C VAL A 19 -3.34 -0.84 -9.64
N MET A 20 -2.67 -1.95 -9.95
CA MET A 20 -2.49 -3.06 -9.00
C MET A 20 -1.78 -2.60 -7.71
N HIS A 21 -0.71 -1.82 -7.84
CA HIS A 21 -0.01 -1.27 -6.66
C HIS A 21 -0.89 -0.27 -5.89
N ALA A 22 -1.65 0.57 -6.59
CA ALA A 22 -2.57 1.51 -5.95
C ALA A 22 -3.64 0.77 -5.13
N ILE A 23 -4.29 -0.24 -5.71
CA ILE A 23 -5.27 -1.08 -5.00
C ILE A 23 -4.64 -1.72 -3.77
N ASN A 24 -3.45 -2.29 -3.90
CA ASN A 24 -2.77 -2.94 -2.78
C ASN A 24 -2.42 -1.95 -1.66
N ALA A 25 -1.90 -0.77 -2.01
CA ALA A 25 -1.62 0.29 -1.05
C ALA A 25 -2.89 0.76 -0.33
N THR A 26 -3.99 0.96 -1.07
CA THR A 26 -5.29 1.34 -0.49
C THR A 26 -5.81 0.27 0.47
N ALA A 27 -5.70 -1.01 0.13
CA ALA A 27 -6.13 -2.11 1.00
C ALA A 27 -5.38 -2.12 2.33
N ILE A 28 -4.05 -1.95 2.30
CA ILE A 28 -3.22 -1.88 3.50
C ILE A 28 -3.62 -0.66 4.37
N ILE A 29 -3.83 0.50 3.75
CA ILE A 29 -4.24 1.71 4.48
C ILE A 29 -5.58 1.49 5.19
N LEU A 30 -6.58 0.96 4.50
CA LEU A 30 -7.90 0.69 5.09
C LEU A 30 -7.83 -0.34 6.23
N PHE A 31 -7.02 -1.39 6.06
CA PHE A 31 -6.80 -2.39 7.09
C PHE A 31 -6.18 -1.78 8.36
N LEU A 32 -5.16 -0.94 8.21
CA LEU A 32 -4.53 -0.26 9.34
C LEU A 32 -5.48 0.72 10.03
N LEU A 33 -6.27 1.49 9.26
CA LEU A 33 -7.28 2.38 9.81
C LEU A 33 -8.34 1.60 10.62
N ALA A 34 -8.77 0.44 10.13
CA ALA A 34 -9.72 -0.41 10.84
C ALA A 34 -9.14 -0.95 12.16
N ILE A 35 -7.87 -1.38 12.16
CA ILE A 35 -7.16 -1.80 13.38
C ILE A 35 -7.08 -0.63 14.37
N LEU A 36 -6.63 0.55 13.92
CA LEU A 36 -6.52 1.74 14.76
C LEU A 36 -7.88 2.11 15.37
N TYR A 37 -8.93 2.12 14.55
CA TYR A 37 -10.29 2.37 15.02
C TYR A 37 -10.71 1.36 16.09
N LYS A 38 -10.45 0.06 15.89
CA LYS A 38 -10.82 -0.96 16.87
C LYS A 38 -10.05 -0.81 18.19
N ILE A 39 -8.77 -0.49 18.12
CA ILE A 39 -7.93 -0.24 19.30
C ILE A 39 -8.45 0.99 20.06
N ILE A 40 -8.70 2.10 19.38
CA ILE A 40 -9.26 3.32 19.99
C ILE A 40 -10.63 3.01 20.61
N SER A 41 -11.50 2.32 19.88
CA SER A 41 -12.81 1.92 20.40
C SER A 41 -12.70 1.06 21.65
N LEU A 42 -11.71 0.18 21.73
CA LEU A 42 -11.47 -0.65 22.91
C LEU A 42 -11.00 0.16 24.13
N PHE A 43 -10.23 1.23 23.95
CA PHE A 43 -9.71 2.02 25.08
C PHE A 43 -10.63 3.17 25.50
N PHE A 44 -11.47 3.70 24.61
CA PHE A 44 -12.32 4.86 24.86
C PHE A 44 -13.81 4.53 25.03
N PHE A 45 -14.28 3.37 24.55
CA PHE A 45 -15.68 2.95 24.61
C PHE A 45 -15.89 1.60 25.33
N ALA A 46 -14.85 1.00 25.88
CA ALA A 46 -14.97 -0.06 26.89
C ALA A 46 -14.84 0.55 28.29
#